data_AF-A3V5Y5-F1
#
_entry.id   AF-A3V5Y5-F1
#
_cell.length_a   1.000
_cell.length_b   1.000
_cell.length_c   1.000
_cell.angle_alpha   90.00
_cell.angle_beta   90.00
_cell.angle_gamma   90.00
#
_symmetry.space_group_name_H-M   'P 1'
#
loop_
_entity.id
_entity.type
_entity.pdbx_description
1 polymer ?
#
loop_
_entity_poly.entity_id
_entity_poly.type
_entity_poly.pdbx_seq_one_letter_code
_entity_poly.pdbx_strand_id
1 'polypeptide(L)'
;MERDTDKYKRNFERLYDKWNEIKAKDVKSQRAYSEIITSKYRSFLDFDEIGTKAHVLYADAFSWKSDEELWELYESIRLYDALSCELDDEWRLHGTGIYKNELEHLHTYCKKLSDTKLIAHLYKAREQFDLLRKFNVEENNEGEWRYQTQDYKFKRVADFTESRWGVYVKNMDRYGMWGLFVDEQRAYTSFYAADKDFNEGYLDCLHMRIYVDAREYRGVEKETF
;
A
#
# COMPACT_ATOMS: atom_id res chain seq x y z
N MET A 1 -3.54 2.70 -15.29
CA MET A 1 -3.02 3.71 -14.34
C MET A 1 -3.50 3.30 -12.96
N GLU A 2 -2.65 3.31 -11.94
CA GLU A 2 -3.01 2.93 -10.57
C GLU A 2 -2.97 4.16 -9.66
N ARG A 3 -3.80 4.16 -8.60
CA ARG A 3 -3.82 5.22 -7.59
C ARG A 3 -2.50 5.24 -6.82
N ASP A 4 -1.90 6.42 -6.70
CA ASP A 4 -0.77 6.67 -5.80
C ASP A 4 -1.28 6.67 -4.35
N THR A 5 -0.88 5.67 -3.57
CA THR A 5 -1.34 5.47 -2.19
C THR A 5 -0.88 6.57 -1.25
N ASP A 6 0.33 7.10 -1.45
CA ASP A 6 0.89 8.14 -0.58
C ASP A 6 0.22 9.47 -0.86
N LYS A 7 0.01 9.78 -2.14
CA LYS A 7 -0.76 10.95 -2.54
C LYS A 7 -2.20 10.87 -2.04
N TYR A 8 -2.86 9.73 -2.19
CA TYR A 8 -4.24 9.53 -1.72
C TYR A 8 -4.35 9.71 -0.20
N LYS A 9 -3.40 9.16 0.57
CA LYS A 9 -3.35 9.33 2.02
C LYS A 9 -3.20 10.80 2.42
N ARG A 10 -2.19 11.50 1.87
CA ARG A 10 -1.96 12.94 2.15
C ARG A 10 -3.19 13.78 1.80
N ASN A 11 -3.82 13.45 0.68
CA ASN A 11 -5.02 14.12 0.21
C ASN A 11 -6.19 13.93 1.19
N PHE A 12 -6.38 12.72 1.71
CA PHE A 12 -7.43 12.45 2.69
C PHE A 12 -7.14 13.06 4.07
N GLU A 13 -5.89 13.08 4.53
CA GLU A 13 -5.48 13.82 5.74
C GLU A 13 -5.88 15.30 5.61
N ARG A 14 -5.59 15.93 4.47
CA ARG A 14 -6.01 17.32 4.17
C ARG A 14 -7.52 17.50 4.14
N LEU A 15 -8.25 16.54 3.57
CA LEU A 15 -9.72 16.56 3.56
C LEU A 15 -10.28 16.49 4.98
N TYR A 16 -9.72 15.62 5.82
CA TYR A 16 -10.12 15.47 7.22
C TYR A 16 -9.89 16.77 8.01
N ASP A 17 -8.72 17.39 7.85
CA ASP A 17 -8.41 18.68 8.49
C ASP A 17 -9.33 19.79 8.01
N LYS A 18 -9.52 19.91 6.68
CA LYS A 18 -10.44 20.86 6.06
C LYS A 18 -11.88 20.68 6.56
N TRP A 19 -12.33 19.43 6.72
CA TRP A 19 -13.65 19.14 7.27
C TRP A 19 -13.77 19.63 8.72
N ASN A 20 -12.79 19.33 9.58
CA ASN A 20 -12.82 19.77 10.97
C ASN A 20 -12.84 21.29 11.09
N GLU A 21 -12.08 21.98 10.24
CA GLU A 21 -12.10 23.45 10.16
C GLU A 21 -13.48 23.98 9.77
N ILE A 22 -14.15 23.37 8.78
CA ILE A 22 -15.49 23.77 8.34
C ILE A 22 -16.54 23.48 9.43
N LYS A 23 -16.48 22.28 10.03
CA LYS A 23 -17.40 21.84 11.07
C LYS A 23 -17.35 22.74 12.31
N ALA A 24 -16.19 23.29 12.64
CA ALA A 24 -16.03 24.21 13.77
C ALA A 24 -16.61 25.62 13.51
N LYS A 25 -17.02 25.95 12.28
CA LYS A 25 -17.61 27.26 11.95
C LYS A 25 -19.11 27.31 12.28
N ASP A 26 -19.65 28.52 12.27
CA ASP A 26 -21.07 28.75 12.41
C ASP A 26 -21.88 28.22 11.21
N VAL A 27 -23.18 28.01 11.41
CA VAL A 27 -24.10 27.45 10.40
C VAL A 27 -24.15 28.27 9.11
N LYS A 28 -24.03 29.61 9.18
CA LYS A 28 -24.04 30.46 7.99
C LYS A 28 -22.79 30.22 7.15
N SER A 29 -21.64 30.11 7.80
CA SER A 29 -20.38 29.73 7.15
C SER A 29 -20.49 28.34 6.50
N GLN A 30 -21.02 27.34 7.22
CA GLN A 30 -21.21 25.98 6.69
C GLN A 30 -22.13 25.96 5.45
N ARG A 31 -23.24 26.70 5.47
CA ARG A 31 -24.13 26.85 4.29
C ARG A 31 -23.41 27.48 3.11
N ALA A 32 -22.61 28.51 3.33
CA ALA A 32 -21.81 29.12 2.26
C ALA A 32 -20.82 28.12 1.63
N TYR A 33 -20.19 27.23 2.43
CA TYR A 33 -19.38 26.14 1.87
C TYR A 33 -20.20 25.17 1.02
N SER A 34 -21.40 24.79 1.46
CA SER A 34 -22.30 23.93 0.70
C SER A 34 -22.71 24.57 -0.64
N GLU A 35 -23.03 25.87 -0.64
CA GLU A 35 -23.32 26.64 -1.85
C GLU A 35 -22.13 26.71 -2.82
N ILE A 36 -20.91 26.92 -2.30
CA ILE A 36 -19.69 26.91 -3.12
C ILE A 36 -19.51 25.55 -3.79
N ILE A 37 -19.68 24.44 -3.04
CA ILE A 37 -19.52 23.09 -3.59
C ILE A 37 -20.57 22.83 -4.67
N THR A 38 -21.84 23.06 -4.35
CA THR A 38 -22.96 22.80 -5.28
C THR A 38 -22.91 23.69 -6.52
N SER A 39 -22.40 24.92 -6.43
CA SER A 39 -22.24 25.80 -7.60
C SER A 39 -21.28 25.30 -8.67
N LYS A 40 -20.37 24.38 -8.31
CA LYS A 40 -19.41 23.77 -9.26
C LYS A 40 -20.07 22.74 -10.18
N TYR A 41 -21.21 22.18 -9.77
CA TYR A 41 -21.84 21.06 -10.45
C TYR A 41 -23.25 21.45 -10.88
N ARG A 42 -23.53 21.36 -12.18
CA ARG A 42 -24.79 21.84 -12.75
C ARG A 42 -25.98 20.97 -12.34
N SER A 43 -25.73 19.69 -12.04
CA SER A 43 -26.72 18.72 -11.61
C SER A 43 -26.12 17.72 -10.62
N PHE A 44 -27.00 17.01 -9.88
CA PHE A 44 -26.60 15.91 -9.00
C PHE A 44 -25.93 14.75 -9.77
N LEU A 45 -26.24 14.58 -11.05
CA LEU A 45 -25.58 13.57 -11.90
C LEU A 45 -24.12 13.93 -12.21
N ASP A 46 -23.81 15.23 -12.30
CA ASP A 46 -22.42 15.71 -12.40
C ASP A 46 -21.67 15.53 -11.07
N PHE A 47 -22.43 15.34 -9.98
CA PHE A 47 -21.93 15.13 -8.64
C PHE A 47 -21.59 13.66 -8.36
N ASP A 48 -22.32 12.71 -8.97
CA ASP A 48 -22.13 11.26 -8.81
C ASP A 48 -21.65 10.59 -10.11
N GLU A 49 -20.87 11.30 -10.93
CA GLU A 49 -20.40 10.83 -12.25
C GLU A 49 -19.64 9.48 -12.18
N ILE A 50 -19.14 9.13 -10.99
CA ILE A 50 -18.39 7.90 -10.72
C ILE A 50 -19.15 6.87 -9.88
N GLY A 51 -20.41 7.10 -9.47
CA GLY A 51 -21.20 6.13 -8.69
C GLY A 51 -20.61 5.84 -7.30
N THR A 52 -20.34 6.92 -6.57
CA THR A 52 -19.38 7.13 -5.49
C THR A 52 -19.63 6.27 -4.24
N LYS A 53 -18.72 5.34 -3.97
CA LYS A 53 -18.59 4.61 -2.71
C LYS A 53 -17.25 5.01 -2.07
N ALA A 54 -17.25 5.25 -0.76
CA ALA A 54 -16.05 5.61 -0.02
C ALA A 54 -14.92 4.59 -0.29
N HIS A 55 -13.73 5.10 -0.62
CA HIS A 55 -12.53 4.31 -0.92
C HIS A 55 -12.63 3.31 -2.09
N VAL A 56 -13.69 3.32 -2.90
CA VAL A 56 -13.79 2.43 -4.06
C VAL A 56 -12.98 2.98 -5.23
N LEU A 57 -12.15 2.12 -5.82
CA LEU A 57 -11.36 2.39 -7.00
C LEU A 57 -12.23 2.21 -8.23
N TYR A 58 -12.57 3.31 -8.91
CA TYR A 58 -13.12 3.24 -10.26
C TYR A 58 -11.96 3.10 -11.23
N ALA A 59 -11.47 1.86 -11.40
CA ALA A 59 -10.40 1.56 -12.34
C ALA A 59 -10.71 2.11 -13.75
N ASP A 60 -11.99 2.10 -14.13
CA ASP A 60 -12.48 2.64 -15.40
C ASP A 60 -12.40 4.17 -15.46
N ALA A 61 -12.53 4.87 -14.32
CA ALA A 61 -12.48 6.33 -14.28
C ALA A 61 -11.08 6.89 -14.59
N PHE A 62 -10.02 6.14 -14.26
CA PHE A 62 -8.65 6.50 -14.63
C PHE A 62 -8.37 6.41 -16.15
N SER A 63 -9.29 5.87 -16.94
CA SER A 63 -9.14 5.85 -18.40
C SER A 63 -9.53 7.18 -19.07
N TRP A 64 -10.27 8.04 -18.37
CA TRP A 64 -10.80 9.30 -18.93
C TRP A 64 -10.71 10.52 -18.00
N LYS A 65 -10.27 10.36 -16.74
CA LYS A 65 -9.87 11.48 -15.86
C LYS A 65 -8.48 11.27 -15.26
N SER A 66 -7.80 12.38 -14.99
CA SER A 66 -6.58 12.40 -14.19
C SER A 66 -6.85 12.08 -12.72
N ASP A 67 -5.81 11.66 -12.00
CA ASP A 67 -5.91 11.38 -10.56
C ASP A 67 -6.28 12.64 -9.76
N GLU A 68 -5.80 13.82 -10.18
CA GLU A 68 -6.19 15.12 -9.64
C GLU A 68 -7.68 15.40 -9.79
N GLU A 69 -8.25 15.25 -10.99
CA GLU A 69 -9.67 15.51 -11.24
C GLU A 69 -10.56 14.53 -10.47
N LEU A 70 -10.15 13.26 -10.40
CA LEU A 70 -10.86 12.25 -9.60
C LEU A 70 -10.82 12.59 -8.11
N TRP A 71 -9.69 13.13 -7.63
CA TRP A 71 -9.58 13.59 -6.26
C TRP A 71 -10.46 14.81 -5.97
N GLU A 72 -10.48 15.83 -6.85
CA GLU A 72 -11.31 17.02 -6.67
C GLU A 72 -12.80 16.69 -6.64
N LEU A 73 -13.22 15.75 -7.48
CA LEU A 73 -14.58 15.22 -7.47
C LEU A 73 -14.88 14.50 -6.16
N TYR A 74 -14.02 13.57 -5.74
CA TYR A 74 -14.16 12.85 -4.47
C TYR A 74 -14.22 13.80 -3.26
N GLU A 75 -13.33 14.80 -3.21
CA GLU A 75 -13.29 15.80 -2.14
C GLU A 75 -14.61 16.56 -2.04
N SER A 76 -15.13 17.02 -3.18
CA SER A 76 -16.38 17.78 -3.24
C SER A 76 -17.56 16.94 -2.75
N ILE A 77 -17.64 15.67 -3.16
CA ILE A 77 -18.70 14.75 -2.76
C ILE A 77 -18.68 14.50 -1.25
N ARG A 78 -17.51 14.15 -0.71
CA ARG A 78 -17.37 13.86 0.73
C ARG A 78 -17.68 15.08 1.58
N LEU A 79 -17.26 16.28 1.16
CA LEU A 79 -17.57 17.51 1.89
C LEU A 79 -19.06 17.87 1.83
N TYR A 80 -19.71 17.71 0.68
CA TYR A 80 -21.14 17.93 0.56
C TYR A 80 -21.95 16.97 1.44
N ASP A 81 -21.62 15.69 1.41
CA ASP A 81 -22.31 14.67 2.20
C ASP A 81 -22.14 14.93 3.71
N ALA A 82 -20.91 15.24 4.14
CA ALA A 82 -20.63 15.61 5.52
C ALA A 82 -21.34 16.91 5.96
N LEU A 83 -21.36 17.95 5.11
CA LEU A 83 -22.08 19.19 5.37
C LEU A 83 -23.59 18.95 5.46
N SER A 84 -24.14 18.14 4.56
CA SER A 84 -25.57 17.82 4.53
C SER A 84 -25.98 17.10 5.81
N CYS A 85 -25.15 16.19 6.33
CA CYS A 85 -25.38 15.55 7.63
C CYS A 85 -25.41 16.52 8.83
N GLU A 86 -24.71 17.66 8.77
CA GLU A 86 -24.74 18.68 9.83
C GLU A 86 -25.89 19.69 9.65
N LEU A 87 -26.30 19.94 8.41
CA LEU A 87 -27.29 20.99 8.07
C LEU A 87 -28.72 20.46 7.91
N ASP A 88 -28.89 19.17 7.65
CA ASP A 88 -30.16 18.51 7.33
C ASP A 88 -30.35 17.24 8.18
N ASP A 89 -31.38 17.24 9.01
CA ASP A 89 -31.70 16.13 9.92
C ASP A 89 -32.13 14.85 9.18
N GLU A 90 -32.78 14.95 8.03
CA GLU A 90 -33.15 13.79 7.19
C GLU A 90 -31.90 13.21 6.55
N TRP A 91 -31.03 14.07 6.01
CA TRP A 91 -29.78 13.62 5.39
C TRP A 91 -28.84 12.98 6.40
N ARG A 92 -28.82 13.44 7.66
CA ARG A 92 -28.00 12.86 8.74
C ARG A 92 -28.24 11.35 8.95
N LEU A 93 -29.43 10.83 8.62
CA LEU A 93 -29.77 9.42 8.75
C LEU A 93 -29.24 8.54 7.60
N HIS A 94 -28.91 9.15 6.47
CA HIS A 94 -28.61 8.45 5.22
C HIS A 94 -27.22 8.78 4.65
N GLY A 95 -26.70 9.95 4.95
CA GLY A 95 -25.40 10.43 4.51
C GLY A 95 -24.24 9.87 5.33
N THR A 96 -23.04 10.13 4.85
CA THR A 96 -21.79 9.65 5.45
C THR A 96 -20.90 10.83 5.83
N GLY A 97 -20.80 11.11 7.13
CA GLY A 97 -19.83 12.09 7.64
C GLY A 97 -18.37 11.68 7.37
N ILE A 98 -17.44 12.61 7.61
CA ILE A 98 -16.00 12.35 7.58
C ILE A 98 -15.52 12.20 9.02
N TYR A 99 -14.94 11.05 9.35
CA TYR A 99 -14.61 10.67 10.73
C TYR A 99 -13.16 10.20 10.86
N LYS A 100 -12.59 10.30 12.07
CA LYS A 100 -11.21 9.91 12.35
C LYS A 100 -10.94 8.43 12.07
N ASN A 101 -11.91 7.55 12.36
CA ASN A 101 -11.78 6.12 12.10
C ASN A 101 -11.67 5.80 10.58
N GLU A 102 -12.22 6.63 9.71
CA GLU A 102 -12.06 6.52 8.25
C GLU A 102 -10.60 6.78 7.85
N LEU A 103 -9.95 7.77 8.49
CA LEU A 103 -8.53 8.04 8.31
C LEU A 103 -7.67 6.84 8.76
N GLU A 104 -7.95 6.27 9.93
CA GLU A 104 -7.23 5.08 10.43
C GLU A 104 -7.42 3.86 9.51
N HIS A 105 -8.66 3.66 9.03
CA HIS A 105 -8.98 2.62 8.06
C HIS A 105 -8.24 2.83 6.74
N LEU A 106 -8.17 4.07 6.25
CA LEU A 106 -7.45 4.42 5.04
C LEU A 106 -5.96 4.11 5.13
N HIS A 107 -5.32 4.45 6.24
CA HIS A 107 -3.91 4.12 6.49
C HIS A 107 -3.68 2.61 6.42
N THR A 108 -4.56 1.85 7.06
CA THR A 108 -4.51 0.38 7.06
C THR A 108 -4.70 -0.17 5.65
N TYR A 109 -5.65 0.36 4.89
CA TYR A 109 -5.91 -0.03 3.51
C TYR A 109 -4.73 0.25 2.59
N CYS A 110 -4.16 1.46 2.65
CA CYS A 110 -3.00 1.85 1.84
C CYS A 110 -1.77 1.01 2.19
N LYS A 111 -1.55 0.74 3.48
CA LYS A 111 -0.49 -0.16 3.94
C LYS A 111 -0.67 -1.55 3.31
N LYS A 112 -1.87 -2.13 3.39
CA LYS A 112 -2.16 -3.46 2.80
C LYS A 112 -1.93 -3.51 1.28
N LEU A 113 -2.31 -2.47 0.55
CA LEU A 113 -2.02 -2.37 -0.88
C LEU A 113 -0.52 -2.34 -1.17
N SER A 114 0.23 -1.51 -0.43
CA SER A 114 1.69 -1.41 -0.57
C SER A 114 2.38 -2.73 -0.19
N ASP A 115 1.94 -3.38 0.88
CA ASP A 115 2.43 -4.67 1.35
C ASP A 115 2.16 -5.80 0.34
N THR A 116 1.00 -5.80 -0.29
CA THR A 116 0.67 -6.75 -1.38
C THR A 116 1.62 -6.59 -2.56
N LYS A 117 1.92 -5.35 -2.96
CA LYS A 117 2.91 -5.05 -4.01
C LYS A 117 4.31 -5.50 -3.61
N LEU A 118 4.71 -5.25 -2.37
CA LEU A 118 6.01 -5.66 -1.85
C LEU A 118 6.17 -7.18 -1.90
N ILE A 119 5.16 -7.94 -1.48
CA ILE A 119 5.19 -9.41 -1.55
C ILE A 119 5.42 -9.89 -2.99
N ALA A 120 4.67 -9.34 -3.97
CA ALA A 120 4.86 -9.70 -5.37
C ALA A 120 6.29 -9.38 -5.87
N HIS A 121 6.90 -8.29 -5.40
CA HIS A 121 8.29 -7.97 -5.67
C HIS A 121 9.26 -8.94 -5.00
N LEU A 122 9.02 -9.37 -3.76
CA LEU A 122 9.89 -10.32 -3.06
C LEU A 122 9.90 -11.70 -3.74
N TYR A 123 8.77 -12.16 -4.27
CA TYR A 123 8.73 -13.37 -5.10
C TYR A 123 9.63 -13.24 -6.33
N LYS A 124 9.48 -12.15 -7.10
CA LYS A 124 10.32 -11.89 -8.29
C LYS A 124 11.79 -11.71 -7.93
N ALA A 125 12.08 -11.04 -6.82
CA ALA A 125 13.43 -10.81 -6.35
C ALA A 125 14.13 -12.14 -6.01
N ARG A 126 13.41 -13.07 -5.36
CA ARG A 126 13.92 -14.42 -5.08
C ARG A 126 14.22 -15.18 -6.37
N GLU A 127 13.32 -15.17 -7.35
CA GLU A 127 13.56 -15.82 -8.65
C GLU A 127 14.82 -15.27 -9.33
N GLN A 128 15.00 -13.94 -9.32
CA GLN A 128 16.20 -13.30 -9.87
C GLN A 128 17.46 -13.69 -9.07
N PHE A 129 17.38 -13.74 -7.75
CA PHE A 129 18.48 -14.18 -6.90
C PHE A 129 18.90 -15.63 -7.19
N ASP A 130 17.93 -16.54 -7.35
CA ASP A 130 18.20 -17.93 -7.68
C ASP A 130 18.90 -18.08 -9.05
N LEU A 131 18.55 -17.23 -10.03
CA LEU A 131 19.25 -17.17 -11.30
C LEU A 131 20.68 -16.63 -11.15
N LEU A 132 20.87 -15.51 -10.46
CA LEU A 132 22.20 -14.92 -10.23
C LEU A 132 23.15 -15.91 -9.55
N ARG A 133 22.64 -16.63 -8.55
CA ARG A 133 23.38 -17.68 -7.85
C ARG A 133 23.76 -18.84 -8.78
N LYS A 134 22.82 -19.32 -9.61
CA LYS A 134 23.09 -20.41 -10.57
C LYS A 134 24.15 -20.05 -11.61
N PHE A 135 24.23 -18.79 -12.00
CA PHE A 135 25.17 -18.32 -13.01
C PHE A 135 26.51 -17.83 -12.43
N ASN A 136 26.74 -17.98 -11.11
CA ASN A 136 27.94 -17.50 -10.42
C ASN A 136 28.29 -16.05 -10.77
N VAL A 137 27.27 -15.19 -10.90
CA VAL A 137 27.50 -13.75 -11.09
C VAL A 137 28.17 -13.26 -9.81
N GLU A 138 29.45 -12.85 -9.91
CA GLU A 138 30.30 -12.53 -8.78
C GLU A 138 29.60 -11.59 -7.79
N GLU A 139 29.69 -11.91 -6.49
CA GLU A 139 29.31 -10.99 -5.43
C GLU A 139 30.13 -9.72 -5.61
N ASN A 140 29.47 -8.57 -5.84
CA ASN A 140 30.16 -7.30 -5.79
C ASN A 140 30.58 -7.09 -4.33
N ASN A 141 31.83 -7.43 -4.01
CA ASN A 141 32.38 -7.44 -2.65
C ASN A 141 32.59 -6.03 -2.05
N GLU A 142 32.19 -4.97 -2.75
CA GLU A 142 32.27 -3.61 -2.26
C GLU A 142 30.94 -3.19 -1.62
N GLY A 143 30.78 -3.58 -0.35
CA GLY A 143 29.72 -3.11 0.55
C GLY A 143 28.90 -4.22 1.20
N GLU A 144 27.84 -3.83 1.90
CA GLU A 144 26.97 -4.78 2.59
C GLU A 144 26.01 -5.56 1.65
N TRP A 145 25.87 -5.12 0.40
CA TRP A 145 24.97 -5.69 -0.60
C TRP A 145 25.73 -6.67 -1.50
N ARG A 146 25.31 -7.92 -1.53
CA ARG A 146 26.01 -9.00 -2.24
C ARG A 146 25.62 -9.10 -3.72
N TYR A 147 24.34 -8.90 -4.02
CA TYR A 147 23.83 -8.98 -5.39
C TYR A 147 22.99 -7.74 -5.72
N GLN A 148 22.98 -7.36 -6.99
CA GLN A 148 22.19 -6.24 -7.48
C GLN A 148 21.69 -6.53 -8.89
N THR A 149 20.41 -6.24 -9.12
CA THR A 149 19.79 -6.20 -10.45
C THR A 149 19.38 -4.77 -10.78
N GLN A 150 18.70 -4.57 -11.91
CA GLN A 150 18.08 -3.27 -12.22
C GLN A 150 17.09 -2.88 -11.12
N ASP A 151 16.28 -3.82 -10.64
CA ASP A 151 15.14 -3.55 -9.76
C ASP A 151 15.44 -3.76 -8.27
N TYR A 152 16.42 -4.62 -7.94
CA TYR A 152 16.64 -5.09 -6.56
C TYR A 152 18.10 -4.97 -6.11
N LYS A 153 18.29 -4.90 -4.79
CA LYS A 153 19.57 -5.19 -4.13
C LYS A 153 19.34 -6.25 -3.06
N PHE A 154 20.31 -7.15 -2.89
CA PHE A 154 20.22 -8.29 -1.98
C PHE A 154 21.36 -8.28 -0.96
N LYS A 155 21.04 -8.50 0.32
CA LYS A 155 21.98 -8.57 1.43
C LYS A 155 21.67 -9.80 2.28
N ARG A 156 22.72 -10.44 2.81
CA ARG A 156 22.52 -11.51 3.79
C ARG A 156 22.08 -10.89 5.12
N VAL A 157 20.99 -11.38 5.69
CA VAL A 157 20.54 -10.99 7.03
C VAL A 157 20.84 -12.14 7.98
N ALA A 158 21.53 -11.84 9.07
CA ALA A 158 21.89 -12.86 10.05
C ALA A 158 20.65 -13.29 10.83
N ASP A 159 20.42 -14.60 10.90
CA ASP A 159 19.39 -15.20 11.72
C ASP A 159 19.87 -16.56 12.21
N PHE A 160 19.46 -16.93 13.42
CA PHE A 160 19.92 -18.17 14.08
C PHE A 160 19.13 -19.40 13.63
N THR A 161 17.94 -19.20 13.06
CA THR A 161 17.00 -20.26 12.66
C THR A 161 16.85 -20.39 11.16
N GLU A 162 16.87 -19.28 10.43
CA GLU A 162 16.52 -19.23 9.02
C GLU A 162 17.68 -18.72 8.15
N SER A 163 17.72 -19.21 6.92
CA SER A 163 18.52 -18.58 5.88
C SER A 163 17.78 -17.36 5.33
N ARG A 164 18.13 -16.16 5.82
CA ARG A 164 17.46 -14.91 5.44
C ARG A 164 18.21 -14.08 4.41
N TRP A 165 17.45 -13.42 3.56
CA TRP A 165 17.93 -12.45 2.58
C TRP A 165 17.08 -11.19 2.64
N GLY A 166 17.77 -10.08 2.85
CA GLY A 166 17.23 -8.74 2.78
C GLY A 166 17.22 -8.23 1.35
N VAL A 167 16.12 -7.58 0.99
CA VAL A 167 15.86 -7.04 -0.34
C VAL A 167 15.50 -5.58 -0.23
N TYR A 168 16.18 -4.75 -1.01
CA TYR A 168 15.72 -3.40 -1.30
C TYR A 168 15.08 -3.35 -2.68
N VAL A 169 13.83 -2.92 -2.74
CA VAL A 169 13.01 -2.81 -3.95
C VAL A 169 13.04 -1.35 -4.42
N LYS A 170 13.85 -1.07 -5.43
CA LYS A 170 14.23 0.31 -5.80
C LYS A 170 13.05 1.16 -6.28
N ASN A 171 12.16 0.58 -7.08
CA ASN A 171 11.00 1.29 -7.63
C ASN A 171 9.93 1.63 -6.58
N MET A 172 9.94 0.93 -5.44
CA MET A 172 9.04 1.21 -4.31
C MET A 172 9.72 2.02 -3.21
N ASP A 173 11.04 2.15 -3.23
CA ASP A 173 11.86 2.62 -2.11
C ASP A 173 11.53 1.90 -0.79
N ARG A 174 11.34 0.57 -0.86
CA ARG A 174 10.95 -0.26 0.29
C ARG A 174 11.92 -1.41 0.51
N TYR A 175 12.02 -1.80 1.77
CA TYR A 175 12.78 -2.95 2.21
C TYR A 175 11.83 -4.10 2.57
N GLY A 176 12.25 -5.32 2.24
CA GLY A 176 11.60 -6.54 2.65
C GLY A 176 12.62 -7.65 2.80
N MET A 177 12.18 -8.80 3.28
CA MET A 177 13.04 -9.97 3.45
C MET A 177 12.31 -11.22 3.06
N TRP A 178 13.07 -12.25 2.68
CA TRP A 178 12.57 -13.60 2.74
C TRP A 178 13.47 -14.47 3.61
N GLY A 179 12.87 -15.42 4.30
CA GLY A 179 13.54 -16.45 5.09
C GLY A 179 13.24 -17.82 4.52
N LEU A 180 14.25 -18.68 4.49
CA LEU A 180 14.08 -20.11 4.22
C LEU A 180 14.41 -20.89 5.50
N PHE A 181 13.43 -21.62 6.01
CA PHE A 181 13.61 -22.57 7.11
C PHE A 181 13.47 -23.99 6.55
N VAL A 182 14.43 -24.87 6.83
CA VAL A 182 14.38 -26.27 6.41
C VAL A 182 14.42 -27.15 7.66
N ASP A 183 13.37 -27.95 7.83
CA ASP A 183 13.27 -29.04 8.79
C ASP A 183 13.50 -30.38 8.07
N GLU A 184 13.61 -31.49 8.81
CA GLU A 184 13.88 -32.84 8.32
C GLU A 184 12.99 -33.25 7.14
N GLN A 185 11.75 -32.77 7.12
CA GLN A 185 10.73 -33.15 6.13
C GLN A 185 10.23 -32.01 5.24
N ARG A 186 10.48 -30.75 5.60
CA ARG A 186 9.78 -29.60 4.99
C ARG A 186 10.68 -28.37 4.87
N ALA A 187 10.54 -27.65 3.77
CA ALA A 187 11.06 -26.30 3.61
C ALA A 187 9.90 -25.29 3.73
N TYR A 188 10.16 -24.17 4.40
CA TYR A 188 9.23 -23.06 4.57
C TYR A 188 9.88 -21.79 4.05
N THR A 189 9.15 -21.06 3.20
CA THR A 189 9.55 -19.70 2.81
C THR A 189 8.63 -18.70 3.47
N SER A 190 9.21 -17.76 4.20
CA SER A 190 8.51 -16.65 4.83
C SER A 190 8.91 -15.33 4.18
N PHE A 191 8.00 -14.36 4.12
CA PHE A 191 8.26 -13.02 3.59
C PHE A 191 7.92 -11.97 4.65
N TYR A 192 8.75 -10.94 4.74
CA TYR A 192 8.68 -9.90 5.78
C TYR A 192 8.83 -8.51 5.16
N ALA A 193 8.21 -7.52 5.78
CA ALA A 193 8.54 -6.12 5.56
C ALA A 193 9.67 -5.79 6.50
N ALA A 194 10.52 -4.89 6.05
CA ALA A 194 11.66 -4.46 6.81
C ALA A 194 11.81 -2.95 6.73
N ASP A 195 12.51 -2.39 7.71
CA ASP A 195 13.14 -1.10 7.56
C ASP A 195 14.50 -1.23 6.83
N LYS A 196 15.20 -0.11 6.67
CA LYS A 196 16.53 -0.07 6.04
C LYS A 196 17.60 -0.89 6.77
N ASP A 197 17.37 -1.15 8.06
CA ASP A 197 18.29 -1.86 8.95
C ASP A 197 17.89 -3.35 9.07
N PHE A 198 16.87 -3.78 8.30
CA PHE A 198 16.31 -5.13 8.29
C PHE A 198 15.69 -5.58 9.62
N ASN A 199 15.24 -4.63 10.44
CA ASN A 199 14.35 -4.96 11.55
C ASN A 199 12.96 -5.32 11.01
N GLU A 200 12.42 -6.43 11.49
CA GLU A 200 11.13 -6.95 11.04
C GLU A 200 9.99 -6.00 11.41
N GLY A 201 9.30 -5.50 10.39
CA GLY A 201 7.95 -4.99 10.51
C GLY A 201 6.96 -6.09 10.12
N TYR A 202 5.93 -6.33 10.93
CA TYR A 202 4.88 -7.27 10.54
C TYR A 202 4.21 -6.82 9.24
N LEU A 203 4.41 -7.60 8.17
CA LEU A 203 3.51 -7.61 7.01
C LEU A 203 2.21 -8.23 7.48
N ASP A 204 1.12 -7.51 7.31
CA ASP A 204 -0.22 -7.95 7.71
C ASP A 204 -0.77 -9.05 6.74
N CYS A 205 0.12 -9.75 6.03
CA CYS A 205 -0.19 -10.60 4.89
C CYS A 205 0.70 -11.86 4.88
N LEU A 206 0.07 -12.98 5.30
CA LEU A 206 0.35 -14.37 4.97
C LEU A 206 1.81 -14.89 5.07
N HIS A 207 2.03 -15.72 6.10
CA HIS A 207 2.92 -16.87 6.01
C HIS A 207 2.46 -17.79 4.86
N MET A 208 3.06 -17.68 3.68
CA MET A 208 2.74 -18.58 2.58
C MET A 208 3.57 -19.86 2.68
N ARG A 209 2.94 -20.96 3.13
CA ARG A 209 3.56 -22.29 3.17
C ARG A 209 3.57 -22.90 1.78
N ILE A 210 4.74 -23.05 1.17
CA ILE A 210 4.92 -23.85 -0.05
C ILE A 210 5.56 -25.17 0.35
N TYR A 211 4.82 -26.27 0.18
CA TYR A 211 5.32 -27.62 0.42
C TYR A 211 6.16 -28.07 -0.78
N VAL A 212 7.47 -28.19 -0.60
CA VAL A 212 8.34 -28.93 -1.53
C VAL A 212 9.24 -29.86 -0.69
N ASP A 213 9.44 -31.09 -1.16
CA ASP A 213 10.20 -32.15 -0.50
C ASP A 213 11.62 -31.65 -0.15
N ALA A 214 12.01 -31.76 1.13
CA ALA A 214 13.28 -31.27 1.68
C ALA A 214 14.52 -31.84 0.95
N ARG A 215 14.37 -32.93 0.19
CA ARG A 215 15.45 -33.54 -0.61
C ARG A 215 15.93 -32.66 -1.77
N GLU A 216 15.06 -31.83 -2.35
CA GLU A 216 15.46 -30.92 -3.44
C GLU A 216 16.32 -29.74 -2.94
N TYR A 217 16.14 -29.30 -1.68
CA TYR A 217 16.91 -28.20 -1.09
C TYR A 217 18.27 -28.61 -0.53
N ARG A 218 18.43 -29.84 -0.01
CA ARG A 218 19.74 -30.31 0.52
C ARG A 218 20.83 -30.44 -0.55
N GLY A 219 20.47 -30.50 -1.83
CA GLY A 219 21.42 -30.42 -2.94
C GLY A 219 22.01 -29.03 -3.14
N VAL A 220 21.28 -27.98 -2.71
CA VAL A 220 21.65 -26.57 -2.89
C VAL A 220 22.50 -26.04 -1.71
N GLU A 221 22.35 -26.59 -0.50
CA GLU A 221 23.14 -26.17 0.67
C GLU A 221 24.49 -26.89 0.83
N LYS A 222 24.73 -28.01 0.13
CA LYS A 222 26.04 -28.69 0.19
C LYS A 222 27.18 -27.94 -0.48
N GLU A 223 26.88 -26.89 -1.24
CA GLU A 223 27.88 -25.95 -1.79
C GLU A 223 28.07 -24.71 -0.89
N THR A 224 27.43 -24.66 0.29
CA THR A 224 27.36 -23.48 1.17
C THR A 224 28.20 -23.60 2.45
N PHE A 225 29.08 -24.60 2.55
CA PHE A 225 30.10 -24.72 3.60
C PHE A 225 31.48 -24.91 2.98
#